data_AF-A0A2U2DV94-F1
#
_entry.id   AF-A0A2U2DV94-F1
#
_cell.length_a   1.000
_cell.length_b   1.000
_cell.length_c   1.000
_cell.angle_alpha   90.00
_cell.angle_beta   90.00
_cell.angle_gamma   90.00
#
_symmetry.space_group_name_H-M   'P 1'
#
loop_
_entity.id
_entity.type
_entity.pdbx_description
1 polymer ?
#
loop_
_entity_poly.entity_id
_entity_poly.type
_entity_poly.pdbx_seq_one_letter_code
_entity_poly.pdbx_strand_id
1 'polypeptide(L)'
;MTTTVQTLQRRLIASGFPLPKFGADGGFGDESISAVNAALDELERHRAGAQPAPPDNVAPAARPRAAAIIPADWMPAAKMERIICHWTAGAHKASEFDRQHYHILIEDDGKLIRGIPSIKLNEAPAKAGYAAHTLNCNSGSIGVSLCCMGGSHESPFDPGKYPMTAKQFDVLSSVVAELCRRYGIKITDKTVLSHAEVQGNLGIQQRGKWDFTRLAFDPSVIGARACGDKLRAAAQSKL
;
A
#
# COMPACT_ATOMS: atom_id res chain seq x y z
N MET A 1 -27.08 4.15 25.79
CA MET A 1 -26.50 3.64 24.53
C MET A 1 -25.37 2.70 24.88
N THR A 2 -25.45 1.43 24.48
CA THR A 2 -24.37 0.45 24.72
C THR A 2 -23.20 0.79 23.79
N THR A 3 -22.06 1.22 24.32
CA THR A 3 -20.88 1.53 23.49
C THR A 3 -20.28 0.23 22.95
N THR A 4 -19.62 0.30 21.78
CA THR A 4 -18.91 -0.85 21.18
C THR A 4 -17.92 -1.49 22.16
N VAL A 5 -17.31 -0.68 23.02
CA VAL A 5 -16.37 -1.10 24.07
C VAL A 5 -17.09 -1.89 25.17
N GLN A 6 -18.24 -1.42 25.66
CA GLN A 6 -19.00 -2.13 26.68
C GLN A 6 -19.44 -3.53 26.21
N THR A 7 -19.78 -3.67 24.92
CA THR A 7 -20.10 -4.96 24.31
C THR A 7 -18.89 -5.89 24.27
N LEU A 8 -17.70 -5.38 23.94
CA LEU A 8 -16.45 -6.16 23.97
C LEU A 8 -16.13 -6.64 25.39
N GLN A 9 -16.21 -5.77 26.39
CA GLN A 9 -15.95 -6.12 27.79
C GLN A 9 -16.90 -7.21 28.29
N ARG A 10 -18.20 -7.13 27.97
CA ARG A 10 -19.17 -8.19 28.31
C ARG A 10 -18.82 -9.53 27.67
N ARG A 11 -18.33 -9.52 26.41
CA ARG A 11 -17.90 -10.73 25.73
C ARG A 11 -16.66 -11.34 26.37
N LEU A 12 -15.67 -10.52 26.75
CA LEU A 12 -14.48 -10.99 27.46
C LEU A 12 -14.85 -11.66 28.79
N ILE A 13 -15.71 -11.02 29.59
CA ILE A 13 -16.21 -11.58 30.86
C ILE A 13 -16.94 -12.91 30.62
N ALA A 14 -17.84 -12.95 29.62
CA ALA A 14 -18.59 -14.17 29.28
C ALA A 14 -17.67 -15.32 28.79
N SER A 15 -16.54 -14.97 28.19
CA SER A 15 -15.51 -15.91 27.73
C SER A 15 -14.51 -16.30 28.84
N GLY A 16 -14.69 -15.85 30.08
CA GLY A 16 -13.85 -16.22 31.21
C GLY A 16 -12.65 -15.31 31.46
N PHE A 17 -12.57 -14.14 30.80
CA PHE A 17 -11.54 -13.13 31.01
C PHE A 17 -12.10 -11.99 31.87
N PRO A 18 -11.90 -12.01 33.20
CA PRO A 18 -12.58 -11.09 34.11
C PRO A 18 -12.02 -9.67 34.01
N LEU A 19 -12.91 -8.70 34.24
CA LEU A 19 -12.58 -7.30 34.51
C LEU A 19 -13.01 -6.96 35.95
N PRO A 20 -12.24 -7.39 36.97
CA PRO A 20 -12.65 -7.32 38.39
C PRO A 20 -12.89 -5.92 38.97
N LYS A 21 -12.26 -4.87 38.45
CA LYS A 21 -12.26 -3.52 39.05
C LYS A 21 -13.39 -2.65 38.50
N PHE A 22 -13.55 -2.59 37.18
CA PHE A 22 -14.53 -1.70 36.54
C PHE A 22 -15.59 -2.44 35.74
N GLY A 23 -15.38 -3.72 35.42
CA GLY A 23 -16.32 -4.52 34.65
C GLY A 23 -16.55 -3.95 33.25
N ALA A 24 -17.77 -4.12 32.73
CA ALA A 24 -18.15 -3.57 31.44
C ALA A 24 -18.66 -2.13 31.57
N ASP A 25 -17.76 -1.20 31.88
CA ASP A 25 -18.04 0.23 32.10
C ASP A 25 -18.08 1.06 30.81
N GLY A 26 -17.66 0.49 29.67
CA GLY A 26 -17.55 1.19 28.39
C GLY A 26 -16.27 2.00 28.20
N GLY A 27 -15.37 2.01 29.18
CA GLY A 27 -14.04 2.64 29.11
C GLY A 27 -12.96 1.62 28.76
N PHE A 28 -12.10 1.93 27.78
CA PHE A 28 -11.02 1.02 27.38
C PHE A 28 -9.72 1.35 28.12
N GLY A 29 -9.59 0.86 29.36
CA GLY A 29 -8.41 1.02 30.21
C GLY A 29 -7.54 -0.25 30.34
N ASP A 30 -6.56 -0.20 31.24
CA ASP A 30 -5.55 -1.25 31.46
C ASP A 30 -6.15 -2.64 31.72
N GLU A 31 -7.31 -2.69 32.37
CA GLU A 31 -8.02 -3.93 32.66
C GLU A 31 -8.59 -4.58 31.38
N SER A 32 -9.18 -3.77 30.49
CA SER A 32 -9.64 -4.23 29.18
C SER A 32 -8.46 -4.70 28.32
N ILE A 33 -7.33 -4.01 28.37
CA ILE A 33 -6.08 -4.41 27.69
C ILE A 33 -5.60 -5.77 28.22
N SER A 34 -5.55 -5.94 29.54
CA SER A 34 -5.11 -7.18 30.18
C SER A 34 -6.00 -8.36 29.81
N ALA A 35 -7.32 -8.17 29.81
CA ALA A 35 -8.29 -9.22 29.44
C ALA A 35 -8.20 -9.60 27.95
N VAL A 36 -7.99 -8.63 27.05
CA VAL A 36 -7.78 -8.90 25.62
C VAL A 36 -6.49 -9.68 25.38
N ASN A 37 -5.38 -9.28 26.02
CA ASN A 37 -4.11 -9.97 25.86
C ASN A 37 -4.19 -11.42 26.37
N ALA A 38 -4.82 -11.65 27.53
CA ALA A 38 -5.04 -13.00 28.05
C ALA A 38 -5.85 -13.88 27.09
N ALA A 39 -6.86 -13.31 26.42
CA ALA A 39 -7.66 -14.01 25.42
C ALA A 39 -6.86 -14.34 24.15
N LEU A 40 -5.94 -13.46 23.74
CA LEU A 40 -5.04 -13.71 22.62
C LEU A 40 -4.01 -14.79 22.97
N ASP A 41 -3.43 -14.76 24.18
CA ASP A 41 -2.49 -15.79 24.65
C ASP A 41 -3.15 -17.18 24.68
N GLU A 42 -4.43 -17.28 25.09
CA GLU A 42 -5.16 -18.54 25.06
C GLU A 42 -5.43 -19.03 23.63
N LEU A 43 -5.79 -18.13 22.71
CA LEU A 43 -5.96 -18.44 21.30
C LEU A 43 -4.66 -18.96 20.67
N GLU A 44 -3.52 -18.37 21.04
CA GLU A 44 -2.20 -18.81 20.61
C GLU A 44 -1.88 -20.22 21.13
N ARG A 45 -2.15 -20.51 22.41
CA ARG A 45 -1.98 -21.85 22.98
C ARG A 45 -2.84 -22.91 22.27
N HIS A 46 -4.10 -22.59 21.96
CA HIS A 46 -4.99 -23.52 21.25
C HIS A 46 -4.54 -23.78 19.81
N ARG A 47 -3.96 -22.79 19.14
CA ARG A 47 -3.38 -22.96 17.81
C ARG A 47 -2.08 -23.77 17.84
N ALA A 48 -1.29 -23.64 18.90
CA ALA A 48 -0.08 -24.42 19.10
C ALA A 48 -0.38 -25.91 19.44
N GLY A 49 -1.45 -26.19 20.18
CA GLY A 49 -1.86 -27.55 20.55
C GLY A 49 -2.50 -28.38 19.43
N ALA A 50 -2.80 -27.77 18.28
CA ALA A 50 -3.44 -28.43 17.13
C ALA A 50 -2.45 -28.97 16.07
N GLN A 51 -1.13 -28.88 16.33
CA GLN A 51 -0.09 -29.40 15.44
C GLN A 51 0.44 -30.76 15.95
N PRO A 52 0.52 -31.82 15.12
CA PRO A 52 1.25 -33.03 15.50
C PRO A 52 2.75 -32.74 15.59
N ALA A 53 3.44 -33.49 16.47
CA ALA A 53 4.81 -33.25 16.92
C ALA A 53 5.86 -33.12 15.78
N PRO A 54 6.96 -32.38 15.99
CA PRO A 54 7.88 -31.98 14.92
C PRO A 54 8.89 -33.08 14.58
N PRO A 55 9.37 -33.19 13.32
CA PRO A 55 10.67 -33.78 13.06
C PRO A 55 11.77 -32.74 13.32
N ASP A 56 12.95 -33.27 13.63
CA ASP A 56 14.12 -32.57 14.14
C ASP A 56 14.55 -31.31 13.36
N ASN A 57 15.04 -30.33 14.13
CA ASN A 57 15.91 -29.22 13.76
C ASN A 57 16.03 -28.89 12.26
N VAL A 58 15.11 -28.05 11.77
CA VAL A 58 15.37 -27.21 10.60
C VAL A 58 15.13 -25.76 11.00
N ALA A 59 16.10 -24.90 10.64
CA ALA A 59 16.11 -23.45 10.82
C ALA A 59 14.74 -22.79 10.58
N PRO A 60 14.42 -21.67 11.26
CA PRO A 60 13.07 -21.08 11.22
C PRO A 60 12.64 -20.84 9.77
N ALA A 61 11.61 -21.57 9.34
CA ALA A 61 11.02 -21.44 8.03
C ALA A 61 10.46 -20.02 7.88
N ALA A 62 10.87 -19.34 6.81
CA ALA A 62 10.32 -18.07 6.40
C ALA A 62 8.79 -18.15 6.35
N ARG A 63 8.12 -17.09 6.84
CA ARG A 63 6.66 -16.92 6.68
C ARG A 63 6.27 -17.28 5.24
N PRO A 64 5.19 -18.04 5.01
CA PRO A 64 4.77 -18.38 3.66
C PRO A 64 4.61 -17.09 2.87
N ARG A 65 5.42 -16.96 1.82
CA ARG A 65 5.45 -15.80 0.94
C ARG A 65 4.06 -15.63 0.37
N ALA A 66 3.43 -14.48 0.62
CA ALA A 66 2.19 -14.12 -0.07
C ALA A 66 2.39 -14.37 -1.58
N ALA A 67 1.41 -14.98 -2.23
CA ALA A 67 1.48 -15.24 -3.67
C ALA A 67 1.87 -13.95 -4.41
N ALA A 68 2.82 -14.05 -5.34
CA ALA A 68 3.26 -12.91 -6.14
C ALA A 68 2.06 -12.31 -6.87
N ILE A 69 1.80 -11.01 -6.69
CA ILE A 69 0.69 -10.32 -7.32
C ILE A 69 1.08 -9.83 -8.72
N ILE A 70 2.36 -9.53 -8.92
CA ILE A 70 2.90 -9.11 -10.22
C ILE A 70 3.44 -10.35 -10.95
N PRO A 71 2.98 -10.65 -12.19
CA PRO A 71 3.58 -11.69 -13.01
C PRO A 71 5.09 -11.49 -13.17
N ALA A 72 5.87 -12.57 -13.00
CA ALA A 72 7.33 -12.48 -12.95
C ALA A 72 7.96 -11.93 -14.26
N ASP A 73 7.32 -12.20 -15.40
CA ASP A 73 7.73 -11.72 -16.72
C ASP A 73 7.52 -10.21 -16.92
N TRP A 74 6.78 -9.55 -16.01
CA TRP A 74 6.64 -8.09 -15.98
C TRP A 74 7.80 -7.43 -15.21
N MET A 75 8.59 -8.22 -14.47
CA MET A 75 9.68 -7.76 -13.61
C MET A 75 11.06 -8.26 -14.09
N PRO A 76 11.53 -7.81 -15.27
CA PRO A 76 12.82 -8.23 -15.81
C PRO A 76 13.97 -7.81 -14.90
N ALA A 77 15.13 -8.46 -15.06
CA ALA A 77 16.35 -8.09 -14.35
C ALA A 77 16.80 -6.67 -14.75
N ALA A 78 16.72 -5.74 -13.79
CA ALA A 78 17.10 -4.35 -13.95
C ALA A 78 17.62 -3.80 -12.62
N LYS A 79 18.45 -2.77 -12.68
CA LYS A 79 18.82 -1.94 -11.53
C LYS A 79 17.89 -0.72 -11.47
N MET A 80 16.98 -0.72 -10.51
CA MET A 80 16.03 0.37 -10.29
C MET A 80 16.32 1.06 -8.97
N GLU A 81 16.11 2.37 -8.94
CA GLU A 81 16.42 3.22 -7.79
C GLU A 81 15.17 3.58 -6.98
N ARG A 82 14.03 3.71 -7.66
CA ARG A 82 12.79 4.20 -7.05
C ARG A 82 11.52 3.72 -7.75
N ILE A 83 10.41 3.85 -7.05
CA ILE A 83 9.05 3.64 -7.54
C ILE A 83 8.31 4.98 -7.39
N ILE A 84 7.71 5.47 -8.47
CA ILE A 84 6.91 6.70 -8.47
C ILE A 84 5.46 6.33 -8.76
N CYS A 85 4.58 6.64 -7.80
CA CYS A 85 3.16 6.32 -7.86
C CYS A 85 2.34 7.49 -8.44
N HIS A 86 1.37 7.14 -9.28
CA HIS A 86 0.55 8.07 -10.06
C HIS A 86 -0.93 7.69 -10.00
N TRP A 87 -1.78 8.59 -10.47
CA TRP A 87 -3.06 8.20 -11.06
C TRP A 87 -3.04 8.57 -12.54
N THR A 88 -3.92 7.96 -13.33
CA THR A 88 -4.03 8.28 -14.75
C THR A 88 -4.69 9.63 -15.00
N ALA A 89 -5.41 10.19 -14.01
CA ALA A 89 -6.37 11.27 -14.20
C ALA A 89 -7.42 10.91 -15.26
N GLY A 90 -7.74 9.62 -15.35
CA GLY A 90 -8.59 9.01 -16.36
C GLY A 90 -9.70 8.15 -15.74
N ALA A 91 -10.21 7.23 -16.54
CA ALA A 91 -11.27 6.31 -16.11
C ALA A 91 -10.73 5.19 -15.20
N HIS A 92 -11.64 4.36 -14.70
CA HIS A 92 -11.34 3.18 -13.87
C HIS A 92 -10.66 2.02 -14.60
N LYS A 93 -10.66 2.05 -15.94
CA LYS A 93 -10.09 1.01 -16.80
C LYS A 93 -8.93 1.60 -17.59
N ALA A 94 -7.86 0.81 -17.73
CA ALA A 94 -6.65 1.26 -18.38
C ALA A 94 -6.89 1.47 -19.88
N SER A 95 -6.64 2.68 -20.38
CA SER A 95 -6.63 2.95 -21.82
C SER A 95 -5.30 2.55 -22.45
N GLU A 96 -5.27 2.46 -23.79
CA GLU A 96 -4.00 2.30 -24.51
C GLU A 96 -3.05 3.46 -24.25
N PHE A 97 -3.58 4.68 -24.12
CA PHE A 97 -2.80 5.86 -23.79
C PHE A 97 -2.13 5.72 -22.42
N ASP A 98 -2.86 5.30 -21.39
CA ASP A 98 -2.28 5.10 -20.05
C ASP A 98 -1.16 4.05 -20.08
N ARG A 99 -1.39 2.96 -20.82
CA ARG A 99 -0.42 1.86 -20.96
C ARG A 99 0.89 2.28 -21.64
N GLN A 100 0.91 3.37 -22.40
CA GLN A 100 2.15 3.89 -23.00
C GLN A 100 3.06 4.59 -21.98
N HIS A 101 2.52 5.03 -20.83
CA HIS A 101 3.23 5.94 -19.92
C HIS A 101 3.67 5.31 -18.60
N TYR A 102 3.07 4.19 -18.19
CA TYR A 102 3.38 3.53 -16.91
C TYR A 102 3.79 2.07 -17.12
N HIS A 103 4.48 1.47 -16.15
CA HIS A 103 4.88 0.06 -16.23
C HIS A 103 3.79 -0.89 -15.75
N ILE A 104 3.05 -0.48 -14.72
CA ILE A 104 1.97 -1.24 -14.10
C ILE A 104 0.82 -0.27 -13.84
N LEU A 105 -0.38 -0.67 -14.26
CA LEU A 105 -1.62 0.05 -13.99
C LEU A 105 -2.53 -0.80 -13.13
N ILE A 106 -3.31 -0.16 -12.26
CA ILE A 106 -4.22 -0.81 -11.33
C ILE A 106 -5.62 -0.26 -11.57
N GLU A 107 -6.49 -1.11 -12.10
CA GLU A 107 -7.91 -0.78 -12.30
C GLU A 107 -8.68 -0.72 -10.98
N ASP A 108 -9.89 -0.18 -11.02
CA ASP A 108 -10.75 0.03 -9.84
C ASP A 108 -11.04 -1.21 -8.98
N ASP A 109 -11.14 -2.37 -9.63
CA ASP A 109 -11.31 -3.69 -9.02
C ASP A 109 -9.99 -4.29 -8.47
N GLY A 110 -8.87 -3.61 -8.69
CA GLY A 110 -7.54 -4.05 -8.30
C GLY A 110 -6.84 -4.93 -9.34
N LYS A 111 -7.41 -5.11 -10.54
CA LYS A 111 -6.77 -5.83 -11.63
C LYS A 111 -5.51 -5.09 -12.09
N LEU A 112 -4.41 -5.85 -12.23
CA LEU A 112 -3.18 -5.31 -12.80
C LEU A 112 -3.24 -5.36 -14.33
N ILE A 113 -2.85 -4.26 -14.96
CA ILE A 113 -2.67 -4.14 -16.40
C ILE A 113 -1.21 -3.80 -16.67
N ARG A 114 -0.59 -4.54 -17.60
CA ARG A 114 0.79 -4.30 -18.00
C ARG A 114 0.88 -3.06 -18.88
N GLY A 115 1.81 -2.18 -18.50
CA GLY A 115 2.34 -1.15 -19.38
C GLY A 115 3.00 -1.72 -20.63
N ILE A 116 3.06 -0.91 -21.68
CA ILE A 116 3.74 -1.26 -22.92
C ILE A 116 5.27 -1.19 -22.74
N PRO A 117 5.85 -0.10 -22.17
CA PRO A 117 7.28 -0.06 -21.91
C PRO A 117 7.69 -1.05 -20.83
N SER A 118 8.79 -1.76 -21.06
CA SER A 118 9.41 -2.62 -20.05
C SER A 118 10.10 -1.79 -18.98
N ILE A 119 10.02 -2.23 -17.71
CA ILE A 119 10.79 -1.63 -16.58
C ILE A 119 12.28 -1.49 -16.93
N LYS A 120 12.84 -2.43 -17.70
CA LYS A 120 14.25 -2.42 -18.10
C LYS A 120 14.63 -1.20 -18.95
N LEU A 121 13.69 -0.58 -19.65
CA LEU A 121 13.95 0.63 -20.44
C LEU A 121 14.15 1.87 -19.57
N ASN A 122 13.63 1.87 -18.34
CA ASN A 122 13.85 2.93 -17.35
C ASN A 122 15.09 2.67 -16.45
N GLU A 123 15.79 1.54 -16.57
CA GLU A 123 17.09 1.35 -15.89
C GLU A 123 18.04 2.49 -16.26
N ALA A 124 18.76 3.05 -15.28
CA ALA A 124 19.60 4.23 -15.53
C ALA A 124 20.86 3.88 -16.36
N PRO A 125 21.17 4.65 -17.44
CA PRO A 125 20.35 5.71 -18.03
C PRO A 125 19.18 5.15 -18.87
N ALA A 126 18.02 5.82 -18.83
CA ALA A 126 16.84 5.39 -19.58
C ALA A 126 17.12 5.30 -21.09
N LYS A 127 16.49 4.33 -21.74
CA LYS A 127 16.69 3.96 -23.16
C LYS A 127 15.52 4.43 -24.01
N ALA A 128 15.71 4.53 -25.33
CA ALA A 128 14.60 4.88 -26.23
C ALA A 128 13.37 3.96 -26.02
N GLY A 129 12.18 4.55 -25.99
CA GLY A 129 10.93 3.83 -25.71
C GLY A 129 10.62 3.58 -24.22
N TYR A 130 11.37 4.19 -23.30
CA TYR A 130 11.10 4.15 -21.86
C TYR A 130 9.72 4.75 -21.51
N ALA A 131 9.20 4.40 -20.33
CA ALA A 131 7.97 4.98 -19.79
C ALA A 131 8.23 6.40 -19.27
N ALA A 132 7.67 7.40 -19.94
CA ALA A 132 7.79 8.81 -19.56
C ALA A 132 6.67 9.26 -18.63
N HIS A 133 6.81 8.96 -17.32
CA HIS A 133 5.80 9.25 -16.30
C HIS A 133 6.15 10.41 -15.35
N THR A 134 7.41 10.86 -15.31
CA THR A 134 7.83 11.91 -14.36
C THR A 134 8.89 12.80 -14.97
N LEU A 135 8.57 14.08 -15.11
CA LEU A 135 9.46 15.07 -15.70
C LEU A 135 10.83 15.04 -15.01
N ASN A 136 11.90 14.85 -15.79
CA ASN A 136 13.29 14.80 -15.32
C ASN A 136 13.58 13.73 -14.23
N CYS A 137 12.72 12.72 -14.07
CA CYS A 137 12.88 11.69 -13.04
C CYS A 137 12.48 10.28 -13.53
N ASN A 138 12.60 10.00 -14.83
CA ASN A 138 12.24 8.69 -15.40
C ASN A 138 13.37 7.66 -15.29
N SER A 139 14.63 8.08 -15.47
CA SER A 139 15.80 7.21 -15.29
C SER A 139 15.89 6.68 -13.87
N GLY A 140 16.04 5.36 -13.73
CA GLY A 140 16.05 4.65 -12.46
C GLY A 140 14.67 4.50 -11.80
N SER A 141 13.57 4.92 -12.44
CA SER A 141 12.25 4.98 -11.81
C SER A 141 11.23 4.03 -12.42
N ILE A 142 10.49 3.33 -11.57
CA ILE A 142 9.33 2.51 -11.96
C ILE A 142 8.05 3.31 -11.75
N GLY A 143 7.35 3.70 -12.82
CA GLY A 143 6.00 4.25 -12.76
C GLY A 143 4.91 3.20 -12.53
N VAL A 144 4.14 3.35 -11.45
CA VAL A 144 2.93 2.56 -11.14
C VAL A 144 1.74 3.52 -11.05
N SER A 145 0.65 3.25 -11.74
CA SER A 145 -0.49 4.18 -11.81
C SER A 145 -1.82 3.54 -11.43
N LEU A 146 -2.64 4.28 -10.68
CA LEU A 146 -4.03 3.95 -10.42
C LEU A 146 -4.91 4.50 -11.55
N CYS A 147 -5.73 3.65 -12.17
CA CYS A 147 -6.72 4.10 -13.16
C CYS A 147 -7.87 4.79 -12.44
N CYS A 148 -7.79 6.11 -12.24
CA CYS A 148 -8.78 6.90 -11.52
C CYS A 148 -8.54 8.41 -11.69
N MET A 149 -9.32 9.21 -10.97
CA MET A 149 -9.27 10.66 -10.83
C MET A 149 -9.63 11.45 -12.10
N GLY A 150 -10.35 10.83 -13.04
CA GLY A 150 -10.86 11.49 -14.23
C GLY A 150 -11.88 12.59 -13.91
N GLY A 151 -11.53 13.82 -14.27
CA GLY A 151 -12.32 15.02 -13.98
C GLY A 151 -12.20 15.53 -12.55
N SER A 152 -11.18 15.10 -11.81
CA SER A 152 -10.94 15.55 -10.44
C SER A 152 -10.35 16.97 -10.36
N HIS A 153 -10.51 17.59 -9.21
CA HIS A 153 -10.02 18.92 -8.89
C HIS A 153 -9.43 18.94 -7.47
N GLU A 154 -8.28 19.60 -7.29
CA GLU A 154 -7.53 19.54 -6.03
C GLU A 154 -8.16 20.40 -4.90
N SER A 155 -8.63 21.61 -5.22
CA SER A 155 -9.11 22.57 -4.21
C SER A 155 -10.14 23.58 -4.75
N PRO A 156 -11.41 23.57 -4.31
CA PRO A 156 -11.99 22.59 -3.38
C PRO A 156 -11.87 21.18 -3.95
N PHE A 157 -11.67 20.20 -3.06
CA PHE A 157 -11.43 18.84 -3.50
C PHE A 157 -12.70 18.24 -4.10
N ASP A 158 -12.58 17.79 -5.34
CA ASP A 158 -13.58 17.01 -6.06
C ASP A 158 -12.87 15.77 -6.61
N PRO A 159 -13.27 14.54 -6.21
CA PRO A 159 -12.62 13.34 -6.71
C PRO A 159 -12.98 13.01 -8.18
N GLY A 160 -13.89 13.77 -8.79
CA GLY A 160 -14.31 13.61 -10.18
C GLY A 160 -15.22 12.39 -10.39
N LYS A 161 -15.31 11.95 -11.65
CA LYS A 161 -16.21 10.85 -12.07
C LYS A 161 -15.69 9.46 -11.72
N TYR A 162 -14.40 9.36 -11.43
CA TYR A 162 -13.68 8.10 -11.28
C TYR A 162 -12.84 8.12 -10.00
N PRO A 163 -13.45 8.24 -8.81
CA PRO A 163 -12.73 8.40 -7.56
C PRO A 163 -11.78 7.22 -7.27
N MET A 164 -10.58 7.51 -6.77
CA MET A 164 -9.66 6.49 -6.27
C MET A 164 -10.34 5.58 -5.24
N THR A 165 -10.32 4.27 -5.46
CA THR A 165 -10.93 3.30 -4.54
C THR A 165 -9.95 2.86 -3.45
N ALA A 166 -10.47 2.45 -2.29
CA ALA A 166 -9.65 1.84 -1.24
C ALA A 166 -8.98 0.54 -1.73
N LYS A 167 -9.65 -0.20 -2.62
CA LYS A 167 -9.14 -1.42 -3.24
C LYS A 167 -7.91 -1.16 -4.11
N GLN A 168 -7.95 -0.10 -4.92
CA GLN A 168 -6.80 0.34 -5.72
C GLN A 168 -5.59 0.66 -4.84
N PHE A 169 -5.79 1.42 -3.76
CA PHE A 169 -4.71 1.78 -2.84
C PHE A 169 -4.13 0.57 -2.10
N ASP A 170 -4.99 -0.37 -1.68
CA ASP A 170 -4.54 -1.62 -1.08
C ASP A 170 -3.70 -2.45 -2.06
N VAL A 171 -4.15 -2.63 -3.30
CA VAL A 171 -3.37 -3.33 -4.33
C VAL A 171 -2.07 -2.59 -4.65
N LEU A 172 -2.09 -1.26 -4.73
CA LEU A 172 -0.89 -0.44 -4.96
C LEU A 172 0.18 -0.70 -3.90
N SER A 173 -0.19 -0.70 -2.62
CA SER A 173 0.77 -0.97 -1.54
C SER A 173 1.37 -2.39 -1.63
N SER A 174 0.60 -3.39 -2.08
CA SER A 174 1.12 -4.74 -2.36
C SER A 174 2.09 -4.75 -3.55
N VAL A 175 1.76 -4.05 -4.64
CA VAL A 175 2.61 -3.90 -5.83
C VAL A 175 3.94 -3.22 -5.47
N VAL A 176 3.87 -2.13 -4.69
CA VAL A 176 5.06 -1.41 -4.22
C VAL A 176 5.95 -2.32 -3.38
N ALA A 177 5.38 -3.05 -2.42
CA ALA A 177 6.14 -3.99 -1.58
C ALA A 177 6.84 -5.08 -2.42
N GLU A 178 6.14 -5.65 -3.40
CA GLU A 178 6.71 -6.65 -4.30
C GLU A 178 7.85 -6.09 -5.17
N LEU A 179 7.68 -4.90 -5.75
CA LEU A 179 8.73 -4.23 -6.52
C LEU A 179 9.94 -3.88 -5.64
N CYS A 180 9.71 -3.38 -4.43
CA CYS A 180 10.76 -3.11 -3.45
C CYS A 180 11.59 -4.36 -3.15
N ARG A 181 10.91 -5.48 -2.85
CA ARG A 181 11.57 -6.78 -2.64
C ARG A 181 12.31 -7.26 -3.89
N ARG A 182 11.71 -7.13 -5.08
CA ARG A 182 12.25 -7.63 -6.35
C ARG A 182 13.52 -6.89 -6.78
N TYR A 183 13.58 -5.59 -6.54
CA TYR A 183 14.65 -4.71 -7.02
C TYR A 183 15.59 -4.22 -5.91
N GLY A 184 15.37 -4.63 -4.65
CA GLY A 184 16.20 -4.20 -3.52
C GLY A 184 16.02 -2.72 -3.16
N ILE A 185 14.85 -2.15 -3.44
CA ILE A 185 14.55 -0.74 -3.17
C ILE A 185 14.07 -0.63 -1.72
N LYS A 186 14.83 0.07 -0.88
CA LYS A 186 14.41 0.41 0.49
C LYS A 186 13.21 1.35 0.44
N ILE A 187 12.24 1.20 1.34
CA ILE A 187 11.11 2.14 1.44
C ILE A 187 11.55 3.40 2.18
N THR A 188 11.60 4.53 1.47
CA THR A 188 11.89 5.87 2.00
C THR A 188 11.10 6.91 1.20
N ASP A 189 11.03 8.15 1.70
CA ASP A 189 10.42 9.28 1.01
C ASP A 189 11.13 9.69 -0.29
N LYS A 190 12.33 9.15 -0.58
CA LYS A 190 13.11 9.38 -1.80
C LYS A 190 13.07 8.22 -2.81
N THR A 191 12.54 7.07 -2.41
CA THR A 191 12.59 5.83 -3.19
C THR A 191 11.21 5.23 -3.42
N VAL A 192 10.22 5.54 -2.58
CA VAL A 192 8.81 5.22 -2.76
C VAL A 192 8.02 6.48 -2.49
N LEU A 193 7.58 7.12 -3.57
CA LEU A 193 6.97 8.44 -3.51
C LEU A 193 5.89 8.58 -4.57
N SER A 194 4.94 9.47 -4.33
CA SER A 194 4.00 9.89 -5.37
C SER A 194 4.60 11.02 -6.23
N HIS A 195 4.05 11.32 -7.40
CA HIS A 195 4.53 12.42 -8.25
C HIS A 195 4.61 13.77 -7.50
N ALA A 196 3.60 14.12 -6.72
CA ALA A 196 3.51 15.33 -5.89
C ALA A 196 4.68 15.48 -4.90
N GLU A 197 5.26 14.36 -4.47
CA GLU A 197 6.40 14.36 -3.55
C GLU A 197 7.74 14.61 -4.26
N VAL A 198 7.82 14.41 -5.58
CA VAL A 198 9.10 14.45 -6.34
C VAL A 198 9.83 15.78 -6.16
N GLN A 199 9.14 16.91 -6.32
CA GLN A 199 9.78 18.20 -6.20
C GLN A 199 10.24 18.47 -4.76
N GLY A 200 9.40 18.15 -3.77
CA GLY A 200 9.70 18.39 -2.36
C GLY A 200 10.79 17.47 -1.80
N ASN A 201 10.78 16.18 -2.15
CA ASN A 201 11.65 15.17 -1.57
C ASN A 201 12.97 15.00 -2.35
N LEU A 202 12.94 15.21 -3.68
CA LEU A 202 14.11 15.02 -4.55
C LEU A 202 14.70 16.32 -5.08
N GLY A 203 14.02 17.46 -4.94
CA GLY A 203 14.49 18.74 -5.51
C GLY A 203 14.43 18.81 -7.04
N ILE A 204 13.68 17.90 -7.68
CA ILE A 204 13.55 17.84 -9.14
C ILE A 204 12.28 18.60 -9.55
N GLN A 205 12.44 19.70 -10.27
CA GLN A 205 11.34 20.56 -10.70
C GLN A 205 10.22 19.78 -11.42
N GLN A 206 8.99 19.94 -10.95
CA GLN A 206 7.77 19.41 -11.57
C GLN A 206 6.83 20.53 -12.02
N ARG A 207 5.79 20.19 -12.79
CA ARG A 207 4.79 21.13 -13.32
C ARG A 207 3.47 21.06 -12.55
N GLY A 208 3.52 21.19 -11.23
CA GLY A 208 2.32 21.26 -10.38
C GLY A 208 1.45 19.99 -10.38
N LYS A 209 2.06 18.81 -10.51
CA LYS A 209 1.37 17.53 -10.40
C LYS A 209 1.06 17.23 -8.94
N TRP A 210 -0.18 16.81 -8.65
CA TRP A 210 -0.69 16.63 -7.29
C TRP A 210 -0.97 15.16 -6.93
N ASP A 211 -0.38 14.21 -7.65
CA ASP A 211 -0.54 12.78 -7.39
C ASP A 211 0.39 12.36 -6.24
N PHE A 212 0.00 12.00 -5.01
CA PHE A 212 -1.29 12.08 -4.36
C PHE A 212 -1.22 13.17 -3.28
N THR A 213 -2.01 14.24 -3.37
CA THR A 213 -2.22 15.21 -2.27
C THR A 213 -3.59 15.01 -1.59
N ARG A 214 -4.38 14.06 -2.09
CA ARG A 214 -5.69 13.63 -1.57
C ARG A 214 -5.89 12.14 -1.84
N LEU A 215 -6.64 11.47 -0.96
CA LEU A 215 -7.11 10.10 -1.16
C LEU A 215 -8.65 10.11 -1.17
N ALA A 216 -9.28 9.81 -2.30
CA ALA A 216 -10.74 9.93 -2.43
C ALA A 216 -11.50 9.01 -1.45
N PHE A 217 -10.96 7.83 -1.16
CA PHE A 217 -11.52 6.87 -0.20
C PHE A 217 -11.25 7.24 1.27
N ASP A 218 -10.33 8.16 1.53
CA ASP A 218 -9.96 8.62 2.87
C ASP A 218 -9.67 10.14 2.85
N PRO A 219 -10.73 10.97 2.77
CA PRO A 219 -10.60 12.41 2.62
C PRO A 219 -9.95 13.10 3.84
N SER A 220 -9.74 12.37 4.94
CA SER A 220 -9.03 12.88 6.12
C SER A 220 -7.51 13.05 5.88
N VAL A 221 -6.96 12.37 4.86
CA VAL A 221 -5.54 12.40 4.52
C VAL A 221 -5.28 13.47 3.47
N ILE A 222 -4.62 14.55 3.91
CA ILE A 222 -4.44 15.77 3.13
C ILE A 222 -2.95 16.08 3.00
N GLY A 223 -2.50 16.29 1.76
CA GLY A 223 -1.15 16.74 1.41
C GLY A 223 -0.22 15.61 0.97
N ALA A 224 0.74 15.95 0.10
CA ALA A 224 1.65 15.00 -0.52
C ALA A 224 2.38 14.11 0.51
N ARG A 225 2.91 14.71 1.57
CA ARG A 225 3.61 14.01 2.64
C ARG A 225 2.71 12.99 3.35
N ALA A 226 1.51 13.39 3.77
CA ALA A 226 0.60 12.51 4.51
C ALA A 226 0.13 11.31 3.66
N CYS A 227 -0.19 11.56 2.39
CA CYS A 227 -0.54 10.50 1.45
C CYS A 227 0.63 9.54 1.19
N GLY A 228 1.83 10.08 0.97
CA GLY A 228 3.06 9.30 0.77
C GLY A 228 3.41 8.46 1.99
N ASP A 229 3.32 9.03 3.20
CA ASP A 229 3.60 8.33 4.45
C ASP A 229 2.63 7.16 4.66
N LYS A 230 1.34 7.37 4.36
CA LYS A 230 0.34 6.30 4.40
C LYS A 230 0.65 5.19 3.41
N LEU A 231 1.05 5.52 2.17
CA LEU A 231 1.45 4.54 1.16
C LEU A 231 2.67 3.73 1.61
N ARG A 232 3.71 4.41 2.09
CA ARG A 232 4.94 3.78 2.57
C ARG A 232 4.67 2.87 3.76
N ALA A 233 3.88 3.29 4.73
CA ALA A 233 3.50 2.47 5.88
C ALA A 233 2.71 1.21 5.44
N ALA A 234 1.75 1.37 4.52
CA ALA A 234 1.00 0.24 3.98
C ALA A 234 1.90 -0.75 3.22
N ALA A 235 2.80 -0.26 2.37
CA ALA A 235 3.75 -1.11 1.65
C ALA A 235 4.74 -1.80 2.59
N GLN A 236 5.23 -1.09 3.61
CA GLN A 236 6.16 -1.64 4.62
C GLN A 236 5.54 -2.79 5.41
N SER A 237 4.23 -2.74 5.68
CA SER A 237 3.52 -3.84 6.35
C SER A 237 3.40 -5.13 5.52
N LYS A 238 3.71 -5.05 4.21
CA LYS A 238 3.58 -6.13 3.23
C LYS A 238 4.93 -6.64 2.70
N LEU A 239 6.04 -6.10 3.18
CA LEU A 239 7.40 -6.49 2.79
C LEU A 239 7.85 -7.82 3.41
#